data_AF-A0A2N7PI19-F1
#
_entry.id   AF-A0A2N7PI19-F1
#
_cell.length_a   1.000
_cell.length_b   1.000
_cell.length_c   1.000
_cell.angle_alpha   90.00
_cell.angle_beta   90.00
_cell.angle_gamma   90.00
#
_symmetry.space_group_name_H-M   'P 1'
#
loop_
_entity.id
_entity.type
_entity.pdbx_description
1 polymer ?
#
loop_
_entity_poly.entity_id
_entity_poly.type
_entity_poly.pdbx_seq_one_letter_code
_entity_poly.pdbx_strand_id
1 'polypeptide(L)'
;MRVNQNKSKISQKGALAPLTFTKKVFLFILFILLFSEGSLFSQNKINLNKATLEELKSLPGIGEVTAKNIIEYRDKIGGFKNLEELKKVKGIGEKKFEVLKNYLTLDDPQGNTSDNKNLSEDLDLKKEKRTIYFYYDERGVLHYTQFPEMVPPKYRKSLKPVK
;
A
#
# COMPACT_ATOMS: atom_id res chain seq x y z
N MET A 1 -31.01 85.38 19.29
CA MET A 1 -31.56 84.20 18.56
C MET A 1 -30.37 83.38 18.09
N ARG A 2 -29.91 82.43 18.91
CA ARG A 2 -30.24 80.99 18.95
C ARG A 2 -29.60 80.18 17.81
N VAL A 3 -28.42 79.68 18.18
CA VAL A 3 -27.77 78.43 17.76
C VAL A 3 -28.80 77.35 17.44
N ASN A 4 -28.63 76.66 16.30
CA ASN A 4 -29.14 75.30 16.14
C ASN A 4 -27.99 74.41 15.65
N GLN A 5 -27.57 73.53 16.56
CA GLN A 5 -26.69 72.42 16.27
C GLN A 5 -27.54 71.27 15.72
N ASN A 6 -27.14 70.68 14.61
CA ASN A 6 -27.38 69.25 14.46
C ASN A 6 -26.14 68.53 13.96
N LYS A 7 -25.53 67.84 14.91
CA LYS A 7 -24.45 66.88 14.71
C LYS A 7 -25.06 65.60 14.15
N SER A 8 -24.55 65.09 13.04
CA SER A 8 -24.36 63.65 12.89
C SER A 8 -22.86 63.39 12.71
N LYS A 9 -22.26 62.96 13.82
CA LYS A 9 -20.92 62.37 13.85
C LYS A 9 -20.98 60.96 13.25
N ILE A 10 -19.83 60.49 12.76
CA ILE A 10 -19.32 59.11 12.53
C ILE A 10 -18.85 59.03 11.05
N SER A 11 -17.60 59.33 10.68
CA SER A 11 -16.29 58.78 11.04
C SER A 11 -16.13 57.27 10.82
N GLN A 12 -15.75 56.87 9.61
CA GLN A 12 -14.74 55.83 9.33
C GLN A 12 -13.98 56.26 8.07
N LYS A 13 -12.73 56.73 8.16
CA LYS A 13 -11.46 55.97 8.22
C LYS A 13 -11.20 55.11 6.97
N GLY A 14 -10.11 55.42 6.27
CA GLY A 14 -9.30 54.44 5.54
C GLY A 14 -9.41 54.51 4.01
N ALA A 15 -8.33 54.94 3.38
CA ALA A 15 -8.12 54.89 1.94
C ALA A 15 -8.23 53.45 1.40
N LEU A 16 -8.81 53.30 0.19
CA LEU A 16 -8.62 52.09 -0.62
C LEU A 16 -7.14 51.97 -0.99
N ALA A 17 -6.45 50.93 -0.51
CA ALA A 17 -5.14 50.57 -1.01
C ALA A 17 -5.25 49.99 -2.43
N PRO A 18 -4.33 50.30 -3.37
CA PRO A 18 -4.32 49.66 -4.67
C PRO A 18 -3.94 48.19 -4.53
N LEU A 19 -4.73 47.33 -5.17
CA LEU A 19 -4.52 45.90 -5.29
C LEU A 19 -3.23 45.63 -6.08
N THR A 20 -2.07 45.58 -5.40
CA THR A 20 -0.80 45.18 -6.03
C THR A 20 -0.79 43.65 -6.21
N PHE A 21 -1.48 43.20 -7.25
CA PHE A 21 -1.52 41.83 -7.72
C PHE A 21 -0.40 41.58 -8.73
N THR A 22 0.85 41.77 -8.33
CA THR A 22 2.00 41.34 -9.12
C THR A 22 3.03 40.73 -8.18
N LYS A 23 3.53 39.55 -8.55
CA LYS A 23 4.49 38.67 -7.82
C LYS A 23 3.93 37.68 -6.79
N LYS A 24 2.84 37.92 -6.06
CA LYS A 24 2.36 36.96 -5.02
C LYS A 24 1.54 35.77 -5.54
N VAL A 25 0.80 35.91 -6.63
CA VAL A 25 0.06 34.78 -7.23
C VAL A 25 0.95 33.91 -8.11
N PHE A 26 1.96 34.51 -8.75
CA PHE A 26 2.97 33.79 -9.53
C PHE A 26 3.83 32.86 -8.66
N LEU A 27 4.10 33.25 -7.40
CA LEU A 27 4.91 32.47 -6.46
C LEU A 27 4.11 31.37 -5.75
N PHE A 28 2.78 31.51 -5.65
CA PHE A 28 1.90 30.45 -5.12
C PHE A 28 1.69 29.32 -6.16
N ILE A 29 1.62 29.67 -7.44
CA ILE A 29 1.57 28.67 -8.54
C ILE A 29 2.94 27.99 -8.73
N LEU A 30 4.06 28.71 -8.51
CA LEU A 30 5.41 28.13 -8.52
C LEU A 30 5.65 27.16 -7.34
N PHE A 31 5.03 27.42 -6.18
CA PHE A 31 5.10 26.53 -5.03
C PHE A 31 4.34 25.20 -5.25
N ILE A 32 3.25 25.23 -6.02
CA ILE A 32 2.53 24.01 -6.44
C ILE A 32 3.32 23.23 -7.50
N LEU A 33 4.07 23.92 -8.38
CA LEU A 33 4.92 23.28 -9.40
C LEU A 33 6.20 22.64 -8.84
N LEU A 34 6.73 23.12 -7.72
CA LEU A 34 7.92 22.55 -7.07
C LEU A 34 7.63 21.37 -6.13
N PHE A 35 6.36 21.10 -5.82
CA PHE A 35 5.93 20.06 -4.88
C PHE A 35 5.01 19.02 -5.54
N SER A 36 5.21 18.76 -6.83
CA SER A 36 4.44 17.76 -7.60
C SER A 36 5.22 16.46 -7.86
N GLU A 37 6.26 16.16 -7.07
CA GLU A 37 6.86 14.83 -7.07
C GLU A 37 6.22 13.97 -5.98
N GLY A 38 5.09 13.36 -6.32
CA GLY A 38 4.56 12.28 -5.50
C GLY A 38 3.03 12.24 -5.45
N SER A 39 2.43 11.60 -6.44
CA SER A 39 1.86 10.28 -6.18
C SER A 39 1.47 9.68 -7.52
N LEU A 40 2.22 8.69 -7.97
CA LEU A 40 1.66 7.68 -8.85
C LEU A 40 0.57 7.01 -8.02
N PHE A 41 -0.68 7.46 -8.19
CA PHE A 41 -1.86 6.81 -7.62
C PHE A 41 -2.08 5.45 -8.31
N SER A 42 -1.10 4.55 -8.16
CA SER A 42 -1.40 3.13 -8.21
C SER A 42 -2.21 2.85 -6.95
N GLN A 43 -3.44 2.36 -7.10
CA GLN A 43 -4.26 1.88 -5.99
C GLN A 43 -3.63 0.62 -5.36
N ASN A 44 -2.42 0.76 -4.80
CA ASN A 44 -1.85 -0.27 -3.96
C ASN A 44 -2.56 -0.19 -2.62
N LYS A 45 -3.36 -1.23 -2.35
CA LYS A 45 -3.93 -1.44 -1.02
C LYS A 45 -2.81 -1.45 0.01
N ILE A 46 -3.06 -0.81 1.15
CA ILE A 46 -2.12 -0.73 2.26
C ILE A 46 -2.21 -2.03 3.06
N ASN A 47 -1.08 -2.68 3.27
CA ASN A 47 -1.02 -3.89 4.11
C ASN A 47 -1.14 -3.50 5.59
N LEU A 48 -2.26 -3.85 6.22
CA LEU A 48 -2.55 -3.48 7.61
C LEU A 48 -1.53 -4.01 8.63
N ASN A 49 -0.92 -5.16 8.35
CA ASN A 49 0.06 -5.79 9.24
C ASN A 49 1.46 -5.18 9.11
N LYS A 50 1.76 -4.48 8.01
CA LYS A 50 3.07 -3.89 7.73
C LYS A 50 3.06 -2.37 7.66
N ALA A 51 1.88 -1.78 7.54
CA ALA A 51 1.73 -0.35 7.35
C ALA A 51 2.41 0.45 8.44
N THR A 52 3.11 1.49 7.99
CA THR A 52 3.67 2.54 8.83
C THR A 52 2.57 3.52 9.26
N LEU A 53 2.88 4.34 10.26
CA LEU A 53 1.97 5.37 10.73
C LEU A 53 1.54 6.33 9.61
N GLU A 54 2.49 6.74 8.77
CA GLU A 54 2.24 7.68 7.67
C GLU A 54 1.39 7.06 6.56
N GLU A 55 1.62 5.79 6.23
CA GLU A 55 0.77 5.06 5.28
C GLU A 55 -0.66 4.94 5.81
N LEU A 56 -0.84 4.61 7.09
CA LEU A 56 -2.19 4.56 7.69
C LEU A 56 -2.87 5.93 7.71
N LYS A 57 -2.14 7.03 7.93
CA LYS A 57 -2.67 8.40 7.88
C LYS A 57 -3.08 8.83 6.47
N SER A 58 -2.56 8.19 5.43
CA SER A 58 -2.98 8.45 4.04
C SER A 58 -4.40 7.93 3.75
N LEU A 59 -4.94 7.05 4.60
CA LEU A 59 -6.27 6.49 4.44
C LEU A 59 -7.37 7.54 4.73
N PRO A 60 -8.48 7.51 3.98
CA PRO A 60 -9.57 8.46 4.16
C PRO A 60 -10.19 8.32 5.55
N GLY A 61 -10.20 9.42 6.32
CA GLY A 61 -10.79 9.47 7.65
C GLY A 61 -9.95 8.84 8.77
N ILE A 62 -8.67 8.54 8.51
CA ILE A 62 -7.69 8.10 9.50
C ILE A 62 -6.75 9.26 9.83
N GLY A 63 -6.89 9.81 11.03
CA GLY A 63 -5.93 10.75 11.61
C GLY A 63 -4.86 10.04 12.45
N GLU A 64 -3.90 10.81 12.96
CA GLU A 64 -2.77 10.31 13.75
C GLU A 64 -3.20 9.45 14.94
N VAL A 65 -4.23 9.87 15.69
CA VAL A 65 -4.74 9.12 16.85
C VAL A 65 -5.28 7.76 16.43
N THR A 66 -6.08 7.70 15.37
CA THR A 66 -6.64 6.43 14.89
C THR A 66 -5.56 5.53 14.33
N ALA A 67 -4.58 6.08 13.59
CA ALA A 67 -3.45 5.32 13.07
C ALA A 67 -2.61 4.70 14.20
N LYS A 68 -2.35 5.44 15.29
CA LYS A 68 -1.70 4.91 16.49
C LYS A 68 -2.51 3.78 17.12
N ASN A 69 -3.82 3.95 17.26
CA ASN A 69 -4.69 2.89 17.81
C ASN A 69 -4.67 1.61 16.95
N ILE A 70 -4.56 1.74 15.62
CA ILE A 70 -4.44 0.58 14.71
C ILE A 70 -3.14 -0.18 14.99
N ILE A 71 -2.01 0.54 15.09
CA ILE A 71 -0.70 -0.05 15.38
C ILE A 71 -0.70 -0.70 16.76
N GLU A 72 -1.19 -0.01 17.78
CA GLU A 72 -1.28 -0.55 19.14
C GLU A 72 -2.14 -1.82 19.18
N TYR A 73 -3.28 -1.81 18.49
CA TYR A 73 -4.14 -2.98 18.40
C TYR A 73 -3.43 -4.13 17.67
N ARG A 74 -2.79 -3.87 16.52
CA ARG A 74 -1.98 -4.84 15.76
C ARG A 74 -0.97 -5.52 16.66
N ASP A 75 -0.18 -4.73 17.37
CA ASP A 75 0.93 -5.21 18.20
C ASP A 75 0.39 -6.02 19.40
N LYS A 76 -0.75 -5.61 19.97
CA LYS A 76 -1.42 -6.32 21.07
C LYS A 76 -1.94 -7.71 20.69
N ILE A 77 -2.49 -7.86 19.48
CA ILE A 77 -3.05 -9.15 19.03
C ILE A 77 -2.05 -10.01 18.24
N GLY A 78 -0.85 -9.48 17.97
CA GLY A 78 0.17 -10.15 17.16
C GLY A 78 -0.10 -10.10 15.65
N GLY A 79 -0.87 -9.12 15.18
CA GLY A 79 -1.28 -8.95 13.79
C GLY A 79 -2.76 -9.26 13.53
N PHE A 80 -3.33 -8.59 12.53
CA PHE A 80 -4.69 -8.79 12.05
C PHE A 80 -4.78 -10.06 11.21
N LYS A 81 -5.80 -10.89 11.51
CA LYS A 81 -6.09 -12.13 10.76
C LYS A 81 -7.13 -11.95 9.66
N ASN A 82 -8.01 -10.96 9.83
CA ASN A 82 -9.05 -10.58 8.89
C ASN A 82 -9.20 -9.04 8.96
N LEU A 83 -9.80 -8.45 7.92
CA LEU A 83 -10.04 -7.00 7.92
C LEU A 83 -11.08 -6.59 8.96
N GLU A 84 -12.04 -7.46 9.29
CA GLU A 84 -13.15 -7.17 10.21
C GLU A 84 -12.69 -6.86 11.64
N GLU A 85 -11.57 -7.42 12.07
CA GLU A 85 -10.91 -7.08 13.33
C GLU A 85 -10.57 -5.59 13.46
N LEU A 86 -10.45 -4.87 12.35
CA LEU A 86 -10.27 -3.41 12.35
C LEU A 86 -11.44 -2.67 13.02
N LYS A 87 -12.65 -3.24 13.02
CA LYS A 87 -13.82 -2.68 13.73
C LYS A 87 -13.65 -2.67 15.26
N LYS A 88 -12.72 -3.47 15.79
CA LYS A 88 -12.41 -3.52 17.22
C LYS A 88 -11.43 -2.41 17.64
N VAL A 89 -10.85 -1.69 16.67
CA VAL A 89 -9.94 -0.58 16.94
C VAL A 89 -10.72 0.65 17.35
N LYS A 90 -10.31 1.28 18.45
CA LYS A 90 -10.92 2.52 18.95
C LYS A 90 -10.86 3.62 17.89
N GLY A 91 -12.03 4.14 17.50
CA GLY A 91 -12.16 5.22 16.50
C GLY A 91 -12.51 4.73 15.09
N ILE A 92 -12.61 3.40 14.88
CA ILE A 92 -13.08 2.77 13.64
C ILE A 92 -14.41 2.08 13.93
N GLY A 93 -15.50 2.71 13.48
CA GLY A 93 -16.83 2.10 13.47
C GLY A 93 -17.19 1.53 12.10
N GLU A 94 -18.36 0.90 12.01
CA GLU A 94 -18.88 0.24 10.80
C GLU A 94 -18.75 1.11 9.54
N LYS A 95 -19.22 2.37 9.61
CA LYS A 95 -19.19 3.31 8.48
C LYS A 95 -17.78 3.58 7.97
N LYS A 96 -16.81 3.71 8.87
CA LYS A 96 -15.42 3.96 8.49
C LYS A 96 -14.80 2.69 7.91
N PHE A 97 -15.05 1.55 8.54
CA PHE A 97 -14.58 0.26 8.05
C PHE A 97 -15.03 -0.01 6.60
N GLU A 98 -16.30 0.25 6.29
CA GLU A 98 -16.86 0.05 4.95
C GLU A 98 -16.14 0.85 3.85
N VAL A 99 -15.63 2.03 4.18
CA VAL A 99 -14.80 2.83 3.27
C VAL A 99 -13.38 2.28 3.22
N LEU A 100 -12.80 1.98 4.39
CA LEU A 100 -11.39 1.58 4.53
C LEU A 100 -11.07 0.22 3.91
N LYS A 101 -12.00 -0.74 3.94
CA LYS A 101 -11.78 -2.10 3.42
C LYS A 101 -11.35 -2.13 1.95
N ASN A 102 -11.72 -1.11 1.16
CA ASN A 102 -11.33 -1.02 -0.25
C ASN A 102 -9.85 -0.63 -0.44
N TYR A 103 -9.25 -0.02 0.57
CA TYR A 103 -7.87 0.48 0.56
C TYR A 103 -6.91 -0.40 1.36
N LEU A 104 -7.39 -1.49 1.96
CA LEU A 104 -6.64 -2.32 2.88
C LEU A 104 -6.47 -3.74 2.36
N THR A 105 -5.34 -4.34 2.70
CA THR A 105 -5.02 -5.76 2.48
C THR A 105 -4.31 -6.33 3.70
N LEU A 106 -4.27 -7.65 3.85
CA LEU A 106 -3.46 -8.33 4.86
C LEU A 106 -2.19 -8.94 4.27
N ASP A 107 -2.22 -9.19 2.95
CA ASP A 107 -1.12 -9.76 2.18
C ASP A 107 -0.41 -8.67 1.38
N ASP A 108 0.85 -8.91 1.06
CA ASP A 108 1.59 -7.96 0.24
C ASP A 108 0.94 -7.82 -1.14
N PRO A 109 0.68 -6.58 -1.63
CA PRO A 109 0.17 -6.36 -2.98
C PRO A 109 1.13 -6.87 -4.09
N GLN A 110 2.33 -7.33 -3.72
CA GLN A 110 3.37 -7.88 -4.59
C GLN A 110 3.58 -9.39 -4.39
N GLY A 111 2.54 -10.14 -3.99
CA GLY A 111 2.67 -11.59 -3.80
C GLY A 111 1.33 -12.31 -3.79
N ASN A 112 0.73 -12.48 -4.97
CA ASN A 112 -0.18 -13.58 -5.32
C ASN A 112 -1.22 -13.92 -4.23
N THR A 113 -2.06 -12.96 -3.86
CA THR A 113 -3.18 -13.22 -2.96
C THR A 113 -4.30 -13.91 -3.72
N SER A 114 -4.38 -15.23 -3.57
CA SER A 114 -5.59 -16.04 -3.33
C SER A 114 -6.88 -15.83 -4.15
N ASP A 115 -6.88 -15.04 -5.22
CA ASP A 115 -7.84 -15.14 -6.31
C ASP A 115 -7.43 -16.30 -7.21
N ASN A 116 -7.37 -17.47 -6.61
CA ASN A 116 -7.50 -18.66 -7.41
C ASN A 116 -8.36 -19.72 -6.74
N LYS A 117 -9.65 -19.41 -6.71
CA LYS A 117 -10.74 -20.37 -6.54
C LYS A 117 -10.95 -21.30 -7.75
N ASN A 118 -10.01 -21.33 -8.70
CA ASN A 118 -9.89 -22.30 -9.81
C ASN A 118 -8.41 -22.75 -10.04
N LEU A 119 -7.58 -22.91 -8.98
CA LEU A 119 -6.18 -23.41 -9.08
C LEU A 119 -5.94 -24.66 -8.25
N SER A 120 -6.94 -25.08 -7.48
CA SER A 120 -6.82 -26.30 -6.70
C SER A 120 -6.86 -27.56 -7.59
N GLU A 121 -7.24 -27.46 -8.87
CA GLU A 121 -7.18 -28.59 -9.81
C GLU A 121 -5.92 -28.60 -10.70
N ASP A 122 -5.27 -27.45 -10.95
CA ASP A 122 -4.08 -27.38 -11.84
C ASP A 122 -2.73 -27.22 -11.11
N LEU A 123 -2.70 -26.99 -9.79
CA LEU A 123 -1.45 -26.95 -9.01
C LEU A 123 -1.06 -28.26 -8.33
N ASP A 124 -1.90 -29.29 -8.38
CA ASP A 124 -1.53 -30.63 -7.90
C ASP A 124 -0.57 -31.38 -8.85
N LEU A 125 -0.30 -30.83 -10.04
CA LEU A 125 0.77 -31.27 -10.94
C LEU A 125 2.09 -30.51 -10.80
N LYS A 126 2.16 -29.43 -9.99
CA LYS A 126 3.37 -28.60 -9.87
C LYS A 126 4.01 -28.59 -8.48
N LYS A 127 3.43 -29.32 -7.52
CA LYS A 127 4.17 -29.88 -6.38
C LYS A 127 5.02 -31.07 -6.85
N GLU A 128 5.69 -30.90 -7.99
CA GLU A 128 6.57 -31.88 -8.55
C GLU A 128 7.75 -32.02 -7.60
N LYS A 129 7.87 -33.23 -7.08
CA LYS A 129 8.95 -33.68 -6.21
C LYS A 129 10.25 -33.12 -6.78
N ARG A 130 10.96 -32.27 -6.03
CA ARG A 130 12.34 -31.85 -6.33
C ARG A 130 13.27 -33.05 -6.15
N THR A 131 13.03 -34.10 -6.92
CA THR A 131 13.83 -35.31 -6.95
C THR A 131 15.08 -34.94 -7.72
N ILE A 132 16.22 -34.93 -7.04
CA ILE A 132 17.49 -34.83 -7.71
C ILE A 132 17.73 -36.18 -8.40
N TYR A 133 18.10 -36.18 -9.66
CA TYR A 133 18.52 -37.35 -10.41
C TYR A 133 20.03 -37.34 -10.58
N PHE A 134 20.62 -38.52 -10.77
CA PHE A 134 22.02 -38.64 -11.14
C PHE A 134 22.25 -39.61 -12.30
N TYR A 135 23.32 -39.39 -13.08
CA TYR A 135 23.79 -40.28 -14.15
C TYR A 135 25.31 -40.23 -14.29
N TYR A 136 25.90 -41.21 -14.98
CA TYR A 136 27.31 -41.24 -15.34
C TYR A 136 27.49 -40.99 -16.84
N ASP A 137 28.52 -40.23 -17.22
CA ASP A 137 28.89 -40.04 -18.62
C ASP A 137 29.92 -41.08 -19.12
N GLU A 138 30.36 -40.96 -20.39
CA GLU A 138 31.34 -41.91 -20.99
C GLU A 138 32.69 -41.92 -20.28
N ARG A 139 33.01 -40.86 -19.52
CA ARG A 139 34.27 -40.71 -18.77
C ARG A 139 34.12 -41.22 -17.35
N GLY A 140 32.95 -41.76 -16.98
CA GLY A 140 32.64 -42.22 -15.63
C GLY A 140 32.37 -41.08 -14.64
N VAL A 141 32.12 -39.86 -15.10
CA VAL A 141 31.84 -38.72 -14.21
C VAL A 141 30.39 -38.73 -13.78
N LEU A 142 30.15 -38.54 -12.48
CA LEU A 142 28.82 -38.45 -11.87
C LEU A 142 28.23 -37.05 -12.04
N HIS A 143 27.05 -36.97 -12.65
CA HIS A 143 26.30 -35.73 -12.86
C HIS A 143 25.01 -35.77 -12.06
N TYR A 144 24.65 -34.65 -11.44
CA TYR A 144 23.38 -34.46 -10.72
C TYR A 144 22.51 -33.41 -11.42
N THR A 145 21.20 -33.61 -11.45
CA THR A 145 20.26 -32.67 -12.07
C THR A 145 18.89 -32.71 -11.40
N GLN A 146 18.22 -31.58 -11.34
CA GLN A 146 16.80 -31.48 -10.99
C GLN A 146 15.89 -31.44 -12.25
N PHE A 147 16.50 -31.44 -13.44
CA PHE A 147 15.83 -31.31 -14.73
C PHE A 147 16.16 -32.54 -15.61
N PRO A 148 15.44 -33.67 -15.46
CA PRO A 148 15.72 -34.90 -16.23
C PRO A 148 15.55 -34.69 -17.75
N GLU A 149 14.72 -33.74 -18.18
CA GLU A 149 14.51 -33.40 -19.59
C GLU A 149 15.77 -32.81 -20.27
N MET A 150 16.59 -32.09 -19.50
CA MET A 150 17.83 -31.45 -20.00
C MET A 150 18.98 -32.44 -20.15
N VAL A 151 18.81 -33.68 -19.69
CA VAL A 151 19.83 -34.72 -19.81
C VAL A 151 19.90 -35.18 -21.27
N PRO A 152 21.11 -35.27 -21.87
CA PRO A 152 21.27 -35.78 -23.23
C PRO A 152 20.54 -37.11 -23.42
N PRO A 153 19.83 -37.34 -24.54
CA PRO A 153 18.96 -38.51 -24.73
C PRO A 153 19.62 -39.86 -24.40
N LYS A 154 20.91 -39.99 -24.71
CA LYS A 154 21.71 -41.19 -24.44
C LYS A 154 21.84 -41.55 -22.95
N TYR A 155 21.71 -40.59 -22.04
CA TYR A 155 21.82 -40.80 -20.59
C TYR A 155 20.47 -40.84 -19.86
N ARG A 156 19.35 -40.52 -20.53
CA ARG A 156 18.04 -40.47 -19.87
C ARG A 156 17.63 -41.82 -19.27
N LYS A 157 17.99 -42.93 -19.93
CA LYS A 157 17.66 -44.29 -19.47
C LYS A 157 18.43 -44.71 -18.21
N SER A 158 19.55 -44.04 -17.89
CA SER A 158 20.38 -44.34 -16.72
C SER A 158 20.12 -43.40 -15.54
N LEU A 159 19.19 -42.44 -15.67
CA LEU A 159 18.83 -41.53 -14.59
C LEU A 159 18.25 -42.29 -13.40
N LYS A 160 18.85 -42.07 -12.24
CA LYS A 160 18.38 -42.63 -10.97
C LYS A 160 18.01 -41.51 -10.01
N PRO A 161 16.88 -41.60 -9.30
CA PRO A 161 16.53 -40.63 -8.28
C PRO A 161 17.47 -40.77 -7.08
N VAL A 162 17.90 -39.64 -6.53
CA VAL A 162 18.54 -39.53 -5.22
C VAL A 162 17.42 -39.65 -4.18
N LYS A 163 17.46 -40.72 -3.39
CA LYS A 163 16.51 -40.97 -2.30
C LYS A 163 16.82 -40.10 -1.09
#